data_AF-A0A4R0EG42-F1
#
_entry.id   AF-A0A4R0EG42-F1
#
_cell.length_a   1.000
_cell.length_b   1.000
_cell.length_c   1.000
_cell.angle_alpha   90.00
_cell.angle_beta   90.00
_cell.angle_gamma   90.00
#
_symmetry.space_group_name_H-M   'P 1'
#
loop_
_entity.id
_entity.type
_entity.pdbx_description
1 polymer ?
#
loop_
_entity_poly.entity_id
_entity_poly.type
_entity_poly.pdbx_seq_one_letter_code
_entity_poly.pdbx_strand_id
1 'polypeptide(L)'
;MRPERPTIIGNIPKLPAKWAMVVMPFILSCLMSGIISFINMLRNLGWIDGFMNLWFHNWMISWAFAFPIVLTLLPFVRKLTGKLVDLSAVNPPK
;
A
#
# COMPACT_ATOMS: atom_id res chain seq x y z
N MET A 1 -19.33 16.69 30.59
CA MET A 1 -18.46 17.20 29.49
C MET A 1 -18.65 16.27 28.31
N ARG A 2 -19.24 16.73 27.20
CA ARG A 2 -19.45 15.91 25.99
C ARG A 2 -18.11 15.80 25.27
N PRO A 3 -17.58 14.59 24.98
CA PRO A 3 -16.30 14.48 24.31
C PRO A 3 -16.42 15.11 22.92
N GLU A 4 -15.59 16.13 22.67
CA GLU A 4 -15.37 16.75 21.36
C GLU A 4 -15.17 15.63 20.32
N ARG A 5 -16.08 15.55 19.34
CA ARG A 5 -15.98 14.53 18.30
C ARG A 5 -14.73 14.84 17.48
N PRO A 6 -13.77 13.92 17.37
CA PRO A 6 -12.61 14.18 16.53
C PRO A 6 -13.09 14.30 15.08
N THR A 7 -12.91 15.48 14.46
CA THR A 7 -13.29 15.75 13.07
C THR A 7 -12.06 15.82 12.15
N ILE A 8 -12.25 15.52 10.86
CA ILE A 8 -11.18 15.52 9.84
C ILE A 8 -11.02 16.93 9.26
N ILE A 9 -12.10 17.48 8.70
CA ILE A 9 -12.21 18.83 8.13
C ILE A 9 -13.63 19.32 8.45
N GLY A 10 -13.75 20.48 9.10
CA GLY A 10 -15.04 21.05 9.50
C GLY A 10 -15.84 20.12 10.42
N ASN A 11 -16.91 19.51 9.89
CA ASN A 11 -17.90 18.71 10.63
C ASN A 11 -17.92 17.20 10.27
N ILE A 12 -16.92 16.71 9.53
CA ILE A 12 -16.86 15.28 9.14
C ILE A 12 -16.26 14.47 10.31
N PRO A 13 -16.99 13.52 10.92
CA PRO A 13 -16.47 12.70 12.01
C PRO A 13 -15.30 11.84 11.53
N LYS A 14 -14.22 11.75 12.33
CA LYS A 14 -13.09 10.86 12.05
C LYS A 14 -13.57 9.42 11.92
N LEU A 15 -12.99 8.71 10.96
CA LEU A 15 -13.23 7.27 10.78
C LEU A 15 -12.94 6.54 12.11
N PRO A 16 -13.80 5.59 12.51
CA PRO A 16 -13.58 4.85 13.74
C PRO A 16 -12.28 4.06 13.68
N ALA A 17 -11.59 3.93 14.83
CA ALA A 17 -10.23 3.38 14.94
C ALA A 17 -10.02 2.00 14.28
N LYS A 18 -11.08 1.20 14.13
CA LYS A 18 -11.07 -0.07 13.37
C LYS A 18 -10.57 0.07 11.93
N TRP A 19 -10.79 1.22 11.29
CA TRP A 19 -10.32 1.47 9.93
C TRP A 19 -8.84 1.80 9.86
N ALA A 20 -8.19 2.15 10.97
CA ALA A 20 -6.76 2.42 10.98
C ALA A 20 -5.95 1.19 10.52
N MET A 21 -6.39 -0.03 10.83
CA MET A 21 -5.74 -1.27 10.37
C MET A 21 -5.77 -1.46 8.84
N VAL A 22 -6.67 -0.79 8.13
CA VAL A 22 -6.80 -0.88 6.67
C VAL A 22 -6.23 0.37 6.00
N VAL A 23 -6.60 1.55 6.52
CA VAL A 23 -6.22 2.85 5.96
C VAL A 23 -4.72 3.10 6.09
N MET A 24 -4.10 2.71 7.21
CA MET A 24 -2.65 2.87 7.40
C MET A 24 -1.82 2.11 6.34
N PRO A 25 -1.96 0.77 6.17
CA PRO A 25 -1.18 0.06 5.16
C PRO A 25 -1.57 0.47 3.74
N PHE A 26 -2.82 0.87 3.50
CA PHE A 26 -3.26 1.39 2.21
C PHE A 26 -2.51 2.67 1.82
N ILE A 27 -2.53 3.69 2.68
CA ILE A 27 -1.83 4.96 2.46
C ILE A 27 -0.33 4.70 2.30
N LEU A 28 0.25 3.86 3.17
CA LEU A 28 1.67 3.53 3.10
C LEU A 28 2.04 2.87 1.76
N SER A 29 1.24 1.92 1.28
CA SER A 29 1.48 1.26 -0.01
C SER A 29 1.38 2.21 -1.20
N CYS A 30 0.41 3.12 -1.16
CA CYS A 30 0.18 4.15 -2.16
C CYS A 30 1.38 5.10 -2.23
N LEU A 31 1.81 5.62 -1.08
CA LEU A 31 2.96 6.53 -0.99
C LEU A 31 4.28 5.86 -1.38
N MET A 32 4.57 4.68 -0.85
CA MET A 32 5.82 3.97 -1.17
C MET A 32 5.92 3.64 -2.67
N SER A 33 4.87 3.08 -3.26
CA SER A 33 4.87 2.75 -4.69
C SER A 33 4.92 4.00 -5.57
N GLY A 34 4.19 5.06 -5.20
CA GLY A 34 4.18 6.33 -5.92
C GLY A 34 5.55 6.99 -5.95
N ILE A 35 6.20 7.11 -4.79
CA ILE A 35 7.54 7.73 -4.68
C ILE A 35 8.59 6.93 -5.44
N ILE A 36 8.62 5.61 -5.28
CA ILE A 36 9.58 4.74 -5.99
C ILE A 36 9.36 4.84 -7.51
N SER A 37 8.11 4.77 -7.96
CA SER A 37 7.77 4.92 -9.37
C SER A 37 8.17 6.29 -9.91
N PHE A 38 7.91 7.37 -9.16
CA PHE A 38 8.25 8.73 -9.54
C PHE A 38 9.76 8.89 -9.73
N ILE A 39 10.56 8.48 -8.73
CA ILE A 39 12.03 8.57 -8.79
C ILE A 39 12.56 7.75 -9.96
N ASN A 40 12.08 6.52 -10.13
CA ASN A 40 12.51 5.66 -11.22
C ASN A 40 12.16 6.26 -12.59
N MET A 41 10.95 6.77 -12.76
CA MET A 41 10.52 7.36 -14.02
C MET A 41 11.28 8.66 -14.30
N LEU A 42 11.50 9.50 -13.29
CA LEU A 42 12.28 10.73 -13.38
C LEU A 42 13.74 10.44 -13.75
N ARG A 43 14.34 9.39 -13.17
CA ARG A 43 15.72 9.00 -13.50
C ARG A 43 15.87 8.44 -14.91
N ASN A 44 14.85 7.73 -15.42
CA ASN A 44 14.92 7.08 -16.73
C ASN A 44 14.54 8.02 -17.89
N LEU A 45 13.49 8.83 -17.73
CA LEU A 45 13.01 9.74 -18.77
C LEU A 45 13.48 11.19 -18.60
N GLY A 46 13.96 11.56 -17.42
CA GLY A 46 14.19 12.96 -17.07
C GLY A 46 12.87 13.70 -16.82
N TRP A 47 12.96 15.02 -16.70
CA TRP A 47 11.79 15.88 -16.64
C TRP A 47 11.35 16.22 -18.07
N ILE A 48 10.19 15.70 -18.47
CA ILE A 48 9.60 15.90 -19.80
C ILE A 48 8.25 16.62 -19.69
N ASP A 49 7.80 17.23 -20.78
CA ASP A 49 6.46 17.79 -20.85
C ASP A 49 5.40 16.71 -20.63
N GLY A 50 4.46 16.97 -19.72
CA GLY A 50 3.44 15.99 -19.33
C GLY A 50 3.93 14.86 -18.43
N PHE A 51 5.16 14.92 -17.89
CA PHE A 51 5.72 13.92 -16.98
C PHE A 51 4.77 13.54 -15.85
N MET A 52 4.19 14.53 -15.16
CA MET A 52 3.28 14.30 -14.03
C MET A 52 2.02 13.51 -14.43
N ASN A 53 1.44 13.82 -15.59
CA ASN A 53 0.25 13.12 -16.09
C ASN A 53 0.59 11.68 -16.48
N LEU A 54 1.70 11.50 -17.20
CA LEU A 54 2.19 10.18 -17.60
C LEU A 54 2.53 9.31 -16.39
N TRP A 55 3.22 9.89 -15.41
CA TRP A 55 3.60 9.21 -14.17
C TRP A 55 2.38 8.76 -13.42
N PHE A 56 1.44 9.67 -13.17
CA PHE A 56 0.25 9.38 -12.38
C PHE A 56 -0.62 8.31 -13.07
N HIS A 57 -0.80 8.40 -14.39
CA HIS A 57 -1.54 7.41 -15.17
C HIS A 57 -0.88 6.02 -15.09
N ASN A 58 0.43 5.94 -15.37
CA ASN A 58 1.16 4.67 -15.39
C ASN A 58 1.26 4.04 -14.00
N TRP A 59 1.55 4.84 -12.98
CA TRP A 59 1.62 4.39 -11.60
C TRP A 59 0.26 3.89 -11.11
N MET A 60 -0.82 4.64 -11.35
CA MET A 60 -2.16 4.26 -10.89
C MET A 60 -2.63 2.95 -11.51
N ILE A 61 -2.43 2.77 -12.82
CA ILE A 61 -2.74 1.51 -13.50
C ILE A 61 -1.92 0.37 -12.89
N SER A 62 -0.60 0.54 -12.79
CA SER A 62 0.29 -0.48 -12.23
C SER A 62 -0.11 -0.88 -10.80
N TRP A 63 -0.37 0.10 -9.94
CA TRP A 63 -0.77 -0.13 -8.55
C TRP A 63 -2.14 -0.81 -8.44
N ALA A 64 -3.12 -0.40 -9.26
CA ALA A 64 -4.46 -0.96 -9.27
C ALA A 64 -4.48 -2.45 -9.66
N PHE A 65 -3.54 -2.90 -10.51
CA PHE A 65 -3.35 -4.32 -10.82
C PHE A 65 -2.45 -5.04 -9.80
N ALA A 66 -1.38 -4.40 -9.33
CA ALA A 66 -0.43 -5.02 -8.42
C ALA A 66 -1.07 -5.41 -7.07
N PHE A 67 -1.91 -4.54 -6.51
CA PHE A 67 -2.57 -4.81 -5.22
C PHE A 67 -3.43 -6.09 -5.23
N PRO A 68 -4.40 -6.29 -6.14
CA PRO A 68 -5.20 -7.52 -6.19
C PRO A 68 -4.36 -8.75 -6.55
N ILE A 69 -3.32 -8.60 -7.39
CA ILE A 69 -2.39 -9.69 -7.71
C ILE A 69 -1.66 -10.15 -6.44
N VAL A 70 -1.12 -9.23 -5.65
CA VAL A 70 -0.44 -9.55 -4.38
C VAL A 70 -1.38 -10.29 -3.43
N LEU A 71 -2.62 -9.84 -3.28
CA LEU A 71 -3.61 -10.52 -2.43
C LEU A 71 -3.90 -11.95 -2.91
N THR A 72 -4.02 -12.14 -4.21
CA THR A 72 -4.31 -13.45 -4.82
C THR A 72 -3.11 -14.40 -4.76
N LEU A 73 -1.90 -13.87 -4.95
CA LEU A 73 -0.67 -14.64 -4.93
C LEU A 73 -0.16 -14.93 -3.52
N LEU A 74 -0.55 -14.14 -2.51
CA LEU A 74 -0.12 -14.33 -1.12
C LEU A 74 -0.26 -15.78 -0.61
N PRO A 75 -1.42 -16.48 -0.76
CA PRO A 75 -1.54 -17.87 -0.32
C PRO A 75 -0.65 -18.82 -1.12
N PHE A 76 -0.44 -18.56 -2.41
CA PHE A 76 0.42 -19.38 -3.27
C PHE A 76 1.89 -19.25 -2.89
N VAL A 77 2.37 -18.01 -2.74
CA VAL A 77 3.73 -17.70 -2.30
C VAL A 77 3.98 -18.29 -0.92
N ARG A 78 3.04 -18.15 0.03
CA ARG A 78 3.15 -18.78 1.36
C ARG A 78 3.33 -20.30 1.29
N LYS A 79 2.57 -20.99 0.43
CA LYS A 79 2.72 -22.44 0.22
C LYS A 79 4.08 -22.80 -0.37
N LEU A 80 4.58 -22.02 -1.33
CA LEU A 80 5.91 -22.24 -1.91
C LEU A 80 7.02 -21.96 -0.91
N THR A 81 6.95 -20.86 -0.18
CA THR A 81 7.92 -20.52 0.86
C THR A 81 7.99 -21.62 1.93
N GLY A 82 6.84 -22.16 2.37
CA GLY A 82 6.82 -23.28 3.32
C GLY A 82 7.36 -24.60 2.79
N LYS A 83 7.53 -24.76 1.46
CA LYS A 83 8.25 -25.89 0.87
C LYS A 83 9.77 -25.68 0.83
N LEU A 84 10.21 -24.42 0.76
CA LEU A 84 11.63 -24.05 0.64
C LEU A 84 12.28 -23.79 1.99
N VAL A 85 11.51 -23.33 2.98
CA VAL A 85 11.98 -22.94 4.30
C VAL A 85 11.12 -23.64 5.35
N ASP A 86 11.77 -24.24 6.35
CA ASP A 86 11.06 -24.76 7.51
C ASP A 86 10.55 -23.60 8.37
N LEU A 87 9.23 -23.39 8.31
CA LEU A 87 8.55 -22.35 9.07
C LEU A 87 8.29 -22.78 10.53
N SER A 88 8.64 -24.01 10.93
CA SER A 88 8.46 -24.54 12.28
C SER A 88 9.30 -23.81 13.33
N ALA A 89 10.46 -23.27 12.92
CA ALA A 89 11.37 -22.52 13.80
C ALA A 89 10.81 -21.15 14.27
N VAL A 90 9.73 -20.66 13.66
CA VAL A 90 9.11 -19.35 13.99
C VAL A 90 7.94 -19.50 14.97
N ASN A 91 7.49 -20.72 15.26
CA ASN A 91 6.49 -20.98 16.30
C ASN A 91 7.20 -21.49 17.58
N PRO A 92 7.29 -20.71 18.67
CA PRO A 92 7.70 -21.27 19.95
C PRO A 92 6.68 -22.37 20.34
N PRO A 93 7.15 -23.48 20.95
CA PRO A 93 6.25 -24.52 21.43
C PRO A 93 5.21 -23.92 22.38
N LYS A 94 3.93 -24.25 22.13
CA LYS A 94 2.81 -23.88 22.99
C LYS A 94 2.98 -24.39 24.42
#